data_AF-A0A8T0ACF3-F1
#
_entry.id   AF-A0A8T0ACF3-F1
#
_cell.length_a   1.000
_cell.length_b   1.000
_cell.length_c   1.000
_cell.angle_alpha   90.00
_cell.angle_beta   90.00
_cell.angle_gamma   90.00
#
_symmetry.space_group_name_H-M   'P 1'
#
loop_
_entity.id
_entity.type
_entity.pdbx_description
1 polymer ?
#
loop_
_entity_poly.entity_id
_entity_poly.type
_entity_poly.pdbx_seq_one_letter_code
_entity_poly.pdbx_strand_id
1 'polypeptide(L)'
;MASQRVCQMVQRRLVSSAAAEGLSTSELRSWRSTLFSKEQARQRSLFPRIEKIEVTMDAPGLQGTLLVMNKGMSTPYSCARHLTEWHVSSAALALVDGEPWHMHRPLTRSCSLTLLTFKDTNPQLLNQAYWRSCSAMLGQVLDNAFKEEYSVELLKIPEVPVTAGAFCSDVVLDPRLDSWTPSEENMRSFTREAQQLMLKDIPWEPLDVAPPVALEIFSHSRYKQEEVEEMAAKCPSGTVSLYRCGEHVTLSEGPLVVRTGLCYQYEVTAMHTLGEGQWGLHRRAQGLSLPLNLTAHHTIWRKLRKRAEKLVEIPSSAATKPETTSPSPKSIPSPSQH
;
A
#
# COMPACT_ATOMS: atom_id res chain seq x y z
N MET A 1 29.34 -28.29 -13.01
CA MET A 1 29.15 -27.44 -11.81
C MET A 1 27.91 -26.53 -11.86
N ALA A 2 27.35 -26.17 -13.02
CA ALA A 2 26.11 -25.38 -13.10
C ALA A 2 24.84 -26.18 -12.72
N SER A 3 24.75 -27.46 -13.12
CA SER A 3 23.57 -28.31 -12.87
C SER A 3 23.32 -28.61 -11.38
N GLN A 4 24.36 -28.77 -10.56
CA GLN A 4 24.23 -28.99 -9.11
C GLN A 4 23.68 -27.77 -8.37
N ARG A 5 24.04 -26.55 -8.79
CA ARG A 5 23.53 -25.31 -8.16
C ARG A 5 22.05 -25.07 -8.49
N VAL A 6 21.62 -25.40 -9.71
CA VAL A 6 20.20 -25.32 -10.10
C VAL A 6 19.37 -26.34 -9.32
N CYS A 7 19.87 -27.58 -9.18
CA CYS A 7 19.17 -28.63 -8.43
C CYS A 7 19.01 -28.30 -6.93
N GLN A 8 20.03 -27.68 -6.31
CA GLN A 8 19.95 -27.22 -4.92
C GLN A 8 18.99 -26.04 -4.71
N MET A 9 18.88 -25.12 -5.67
CA MET A 9 17.90 -24.02 -5.60
C MET A 9 16.47 -24.53 -5.77
N VAL A 10 16.24 -25.47 -6.68
CA VAL A 10 14.93 -26.10 -6.89
C VAL A 10 14.54 -26.93 -5.66
N GLN A 11 15.46 -27.69 -5.06
CA GLN A 11 15.21 -28.43 -3.82
C GLN A 11 14.92 -27.50 -2.63
N ARG A 12 15.63 -26.38 -2.46
CA ARG A 12 15.30 -25.39 -1.42
C ARG A 12 13.94 -24.72 -1.63
N ARG A 13 13.57 -24.41 -2.88
CA ARG A 13 12.24 -23.87 -3.21
C ARG A 13 11.11 -24.85 -2.90
N LEU A 14 11.30 -26.13 -3.25
CA LEU A 14 10.32 -27.18 -2.96
C LEU A 14 10.17 -27.45 -1.45
N VAL A 15 11.28 -27.42 -0.69
CA VAL A 15 11.23 -27.60 0.78
C VAL A 15 10.56 -26.41 1.48
N SER A 16 10.75 -25.18 1.00
CA SER A 16 10.09 -23.99 1.54
C SER A 16 8.58 -23.97 1.24
N SER A 17 8.19 -24.39 0.03
CA SER A 17 6.77 -24.53 -0.34
C SER A 17 6.06 -25.60 0.48
N ALA A 18 6.68 -26.78 0.64
CA ALA A 18 6.10 -27.89 1.40
C ALA A 18 6.03 -27.61 2.91
N ALA A 19 6.96 -26.81 3.47
CA ALA A 19 6.92 -26.39 4.86
C ALA A 19 5.78 -25.40 5.18
N ALA A 20 5.23 -24.74 4.15
CA ALA A 20 4.12 -23.80 4.31
C ALA A 20 2.73 -24.45 4.16
N GLU A 21 2.63 -25.65 3.58
CA GLU A 21 1.36 -26.35 3.29
C GLU A 21 0.61 -26.88 4.53
N GLY A 22 1.03 -26.52 5.75
CA GLY A 22 0.34 -26.91 6.99
C GLY A 22 0.45 -25.89 8.13
N LEU A 23 0.91 -24.66 7.86
CA LEU A 23 1.00 -23.62 8.87
C LEU A 23 -0.35 -22.93 9.03
N SER A 24 -0.75 -22.68 10.28
CA SER A 24 -1.90 -21.83 10.58
C SER A 24 -1.70 -20.42 10.02
N THR A 25 -2.79 -19.68 9.80
CA THR A 25 -2.74 -18.29 9.32
C THR A 25 -1.94 -17.40 10.29
N SER A 26 -2.01 -17.67 11.60
CA SER A 26 -1.21 -16.99 12.62
C SER A 26 0.29 -17.26 12.48
N GLU A 27 0.68 -18.53 12.29
CA GLU A 27 2.08 -18.90 12.10
C GLU A 27 2.66 -18.30 10.81
N LEU A 28 1.89 -18.28 9.72
CA LEU A 28 2.28 -17.64 8.47
C LEU A 28 2.54 -16.14 8.66
N ARG A 29 1.66 -15.42 9.37
CA ARG A 29 1.86 -13.99 9.69
C ARG A 29 3.13 -13.76 10.51
N SER A 30 3.31 -14.54 11.57
CA SER A 30 4.51 -14.47 12.42
C SER A 30 5.79 -14.75 11.63
N TRP A 31 5.77 -15.75 10.76
CA TRP A 31 6.89 -16.08 9.88
C TRP A 31 7.21 -14.95 8.89
N ARG A 32 6.21 -14.37 8.23
CA ARG A 32 6.39 -13.19 7.33
C ARG A 32 7.03 -12.02 8.10
N SER A 33 6.51 -11.70 9.28
CA SER A 33 7.01 -10.62 10.13
C SER A 33 8.45 -10.87 10.63
N THR A 34 8.79 -12.14 10.88
CA THR A 34 10.15 -12.54 11.27
C THR A 34 11.14 -12.35 10.13
N LEU A 35 10.78 -12.77 8.91
CA LEU A 35 11.60 -12.55 7.71
C LEU A 35 11.78 -11.06 7.40
N PHE A 36 10.70 -10.28 7.53
CA PHE A 36 10.75 -8.82 7.41
C PHE A 36 11.75 -8.22 8.42
N SER A 37 11.68 -8.62 9.69
CA SER A 37 12.59 -8.13 10.74
C SER A 37 14.05 -8.50 10.47
N LYS A 38 14.30 -9.71 9.98
CA LYS A 38 15.63 -10.19 9.61
C LYS A 38 16.23 -9.36 8.48
N GLU A 39 15.44 -9.08 7.43
CA GLU A 39 15.91 -8.25 6.32
C GLU A 39 16.10 -6.79 6.74
N GLN A 40 15.19 -6.23 7.55
CA GLN A 40 15.33 -4.89 8.11
C GLN A 40 16.63 -4.77 8.94
N ALA A 41 16.95 -5.77 9.76
CA ALA A 41 18.21 -5.82 10.51
C ALA A 41 19.44 -5.91 9.59
N ARG A 42 19.36 -6.73 8.54
CA ARG A 42 20.42 -6.83 7.51
C ARG A 42 20.66 -5.48 6.84
N GLN A 43 19.61 -4.77 6.43
CA GLN A 43 19.75 -3.44 5.80
C GLN A 43 20.33 -2.40 6.75
N ARG A 44 19.92 -2.41 8.03
CA ARG A 44 20.53 -1.55 9.06
C ARG A 44 22.01 -1.84 9.27
N SER A 45 22.43 -3.11 9.20
CA SER A 45 23.83 -3.50 9.34
C SER A 45 24.75 -2.98 8.21
N LEU A 46 24.19 -2.55 7.08
CA LEU A 46 24.94 -1.93 5.97
C LEU A 46 25.46 -0.53 6.32
N PHE A 47 24.94 0.09 7.40
CA PHE A 47 25.36 1.40 7.89
C PHE A 47 26.02 1.28 9.28
N PRO A 48 27.18 0.61 9.41
CA PRO A 48 27.82 0.39 10.71
C PRO A 48 28.43 1.66 11.31
N ARG A 49 28.76 2.65 10.47
CA ARG A 49 29.33 3.94 10.88
C ARG A 49 28.32 5.05 10.64
N ILE A 50 28.21 5.95 11.62
CA ILE A 50 27.30 7.09 11.56
C ILE A 50 27.90 8.13 10.61
N GLU A 51 27.33 8.24 9.42
CA GLU A 51 27.59 9.32 8.47
C GLU A 51 26.50 10.39 8.62
N LYS A 52 26.89 11.66 8.61
CA LYS A 52 25.96 12.79 8.72
C LYS A 52 25.49 13.23 7.33
N ILE A 53 24.22 13.57 7.21
CA ILE A 53 23.60 14.17 6.03
C ILE A 53 22.90 15.46 6.42
N GLU A 54 22.81 16.37 5.45
CA GLU A 54 22.16 17.65 5.60
C GLU A 54 20.76 17.58 4.98
N VAL A 55 19.74 17.89 5.76
CA VAL A 55 18.35 17.88 5.32
C VAL A 55 17.82 19.30 5.39
N THR A 56 17.50 19.88 4.25
CA THR A 56 16.97 21.25 4.15
C THR A 56 15.45 21.19 4.09
N MET A 57 14.77 21.90 4.98
CA MET A 57 13.30 21.96 4.97
C MET A 57 12.82 22.89 3.85
N ASP A 58 11.98 22.36 2.96
CA ASP A 58 11.31 23.13 1.91
C ASP A 58 9.81 23.19 2.18
N ALA A 59 9.43 24.03 3.14
CA ALA A 59 8.04 24.28 3.49
C ALA A 59 7.82 25.75 3.85
N PRO A 60 6.63 26.33 3.56
CA PRO A 60 6.30 27.70 3.95
C PRO A 60 6.49 27.92 5.46
N GLY A 61 7.28 28.92 5.84
CA GLY A 61 7.60 29.21 7.24
C GLY A 61 8.77 28.41 7.84
N LEU A 62 9.30 27.41 7.13
CA LEU A 62 10.49 26.65 7.51
C LEU A 62 11.64 26.78 6.50
N GLN A 63 11.46 27.62 5.47
CA GLN A 63 12.45 27.85 4.42
C GLN A 63 13.80 28.25 5.03
N GLY A 64 14.84 27.47 4.73
CA GLY A 64 16.20 27.67 5.24
C GLY A 64 16.53 26.93 6.54
N THR A 65 15.60 26.16 7.11
CA THR A 65 15.90 25.30 8.27
C THR A 65 16.76 24.12 7.82
N LEU A 66 17.96 24.00 8.37
CA LEU A 66 18.89 22.91 8.11
C LEU A 66 18.91 21.93 9.29
N LEU A 67 18.69 20.66 9.01
CA LEU A 67 18.75 19.58 10.00
C LEU A 67 19.90 18.63 9.67
N VAL A 68 20.81 18.42 10.61
CA VAL A 68 21.92 17.47 10.47
C VAL A 68 21.50 16.10 11.00
N MET A 69 21.29 15.16 10.09
CA MET A 69 20.71 13.85 10.34
C MET A 69 21.71 12.72 10.11
N ASN A 70 21.35 11.50 10.51
CA ASN A 70 22.17 10.31 10.27
C ASN A 70 21.72 9.55 9.02
N LYS A 71 22.63 9.35 8.07
CA LYS A 71 22.42 8.58 6.85
C LYS A 71 22.00 7.14 7.16
N GLY A 72 20.99 6.63 6.43
CA GLY A 72 20.51 5.25 6.55
C GLY A 72 19.78 4.93 7.86
N MET A 73 19.62 5.91 8.76
CA MET A 73 18.96 5.73 10.07
C MET A 73 17.87 6.76 10.35
N SER A 74 18.15 8.04 10.05
CA SER A 74 17.17 9.10 10.27
C SER A 74 16.09 9.06 9.20
N THR A 75 14.87 9.38 9.59
CA THR A 75 13.69 9.33 8.73
C THR A 75 13.04 10.71 8.66
N PRO A 76 12.20 11.01 7.67
CA PRO A 76 11.39 12.23 7.69
C PRO A 76 10.59 12.42 8.99
N TYR A 77 10.12 11.33 9.60
CA TYR A 77 9.48 11.36 10.91
C TYR A 77 10.43 11.84 12.01
N SER A 78 11.70 11.42 11.98
CA SER A 78 12.74 11.96 12.87
C SER A 78 12.91 13.47 12.66
N CYS A 79 12.94 13.95 11.40
CA CYS A 79 12.99 15.38 11.08
C CYS A 79 11.80 16.15 11.65
N ALA A 80 10.58 15.63 11.50
CA ALA A 80 9.38 16.24 12.07
C ALA A 80 9.46 16.40 13.60
N ARG A 81 10.08 15.44 14.31
CA ARG A 81 10.30 15.51 15.76
C ARG A 81 11.27 16.62 16.19
N HIS A 82 12.17 17.06 15.32
CA HIS A 82 13.05 18.20 15.60
C HIS A 82 12.37 19.55 15.41
N LEU A 83 11.20 19.60 14.77
CA LEU A 83 10.46 20.82 14.52
C LEU A 83 9.50 21.11 15.67
N THR A 84 8.33 20.46 15.67
CA THR A 84 7.29 20.66 16.69
C THR A 84 6.40 19.43 16.77
N GLU A 85 5.68 19.26 17.87
CA GLU A 85 4.65 18.23 17.99
C GLU A 85 3.57 18.31 16.90
N TRP A 86 3.20 19.52 16.47
CA TRP A 86 2.24 19.69 15.37
C TRP A 86 2.68 18.93 14.12
N HIS A 87 3.91 19.14 13.63
CA HIS A 87 4.47 18.41 12.47
C HIS A 87 4.46 16.88 12.65
N VAL A 88 4.74 16.37 13.86
CA VAL A 88 4.70 14.92 14.15
C VAL A 88 3.28 14.36 14.06
N SER A 89 2.30 15.14 14.53
CA SER A 89 0.90 14.74 14.54
C SER A 89 0.22 14.91 13.17
N SER A 90 0.57 15.95 12.41
CA SER A 90 -0.12 16.38 11.19
C SER A 90 0.49 15.86 9.89
N ALA A 91 1.81 15.60 9.86
CA ALA A 91 2.49 15.12 8.67
C ALA A 91 2.12 13.66 8.40
N ALA A 92 1.60 13.40 7.21
CA ALA A 92 1.12 12.08 6.82
C ALA A 92 2.02 11.41 5.77
N LEU A 93 2.69 12.21 4.95
CA LEU A 93 3.62 11.79 3.90
C LEU A 93 4.75 12.85 3.79
N ALA A 94 5.89 12.48 3.19
CA ALA A 94 6.95 13.43 2.88
C ALA A 94 7.21 13.50 1.37
N LEU A 95 7.77 14.61 0.92
CA LEU A 95 8.49 14.71 -0.35
C LEU A 95 9.97 14.86 -0.07
N VAL A 96 10.79 14.01 -0.70
CA VAL A 96 12.24 14.09 -0.65
C VAL A 96 12.71 14.42 -2.05
N ASP A 97 13.30 15.60 -2.25
CA ASP A 97 13.68 16.12 -3.57
C ASP A 97 12.51 16.12 -4.58
N GLY A 98 11.31 16.43 -4.10
CA GLY A 98 10.08 16.45 -4.89
C GLY A 98 9.43 15.08 -5.12
N GLU A 99 10.07 13.98 -4.71
CA GLU A 99 9.54 12.63 -4.88
C GLU A 99 8.78 12.12 -3.64
N PRO A 100 7.67 11.37 -3.79
CA PRO A 100 6.94 10.78 -2.68
C PRO A 100 7.81 9.88 -1.81
N TRP A 101 7.87 10.16 -0.51
CA TRP A 101 8.68 9.40 0.44
C TRP A 101 7.89 9.05 1.70
N HIS A 102 7.97 7.78 2.10
CA HIS A 102 7.30 7.33 3.32
C HIS A 102 7.97 7.92 4.58
N MET A 103 7.17 8.34 5.56
CA MET A 103 7.67 9.04 6.76
C MET A 103 8.67 8.24 7.61
N HIS A 104 8.54 6.90 7.64
CA HIS A 104 9.44 5.99 8.33
C HIS A 104 10.56 5.39 7.45
N ARG A 105 10.67 5.81 6.18
CA ARG A 105 11.73 5.33 5.28
C ARG A 105 13.02 6.11 5.54
N PRO A 106 14.17 5.44 5.80
CA PRO A 106 15.43 6.12 6.10
C PRO A 106 15.94 6.98 4.94
N LEU A 107 16.54 8.13 5.26
CA LEU A 107 17.16 9.03 4.29
C LEU A 107 18.60 8.57 3.98
N THR A 108 18.92 8.42 2.71
CA THR A 108 20.21 7.86 2.24
C THR A 108 21.21 8.91 1.77
N ARG A 109 20.77 10.15 1.54
CA ARG A 109 21.60 11.27 1.06
C ARG A 109 21.09 12.60 1.61
N SER A 110 21.93 13.64 1.53
CA SER A 110 21.49 15.01 1.76
C SER A 110 20.40 15.38 0.75
N CYS A 111 19.33 16.02 1.22
CA CYS A 111 18.12 16.22 0.42
C CYS A 111 17.30 17.41 0.92
N SER A 112 16.38 17.86 0.08
CA SER A 112 15.28 18.75 0.44
C SER A 112 14.10 17.94 0.95
N LEU A 113 13.48 18.39 2.04
CA LEU A 113 12.36 17.69 2.70
C LEU A 113 11.15 18.62 2.84
N THR A 114 10.02 18.19 2.29
CA THR A 114 8.70 18.81 2.51
C THR A 114 7.80 17.82 3.24
N LEU A 115 7.17 18.26 4.33
CA LEU A 115 6.18 17.45 5.05
C LEU A 115 4.79 17.77 4.50
N LEU A 116 4.07 16.75 4.04
CA LEU A 116 2.74 16.90 3.46
C LEU A 116 1.64 16.66 4.49
N THR A 117 0.62 17.51 4.45
CA THR A 117 -0.56 17.46 5.32
C THR A 117 -1.85 17.43 4.51
N PHE A 118 -2.93 16.93 5.10
CA PHE A 118 -4.25 16.86 4.44
C PHE A 118 -4.85 18.24 4.11
N LYS A 119 -4.26 19.33 4.60
CA LYS A 119 -4.74 20.70 4.38
C LYS A 119 -3.92 21.46 3.34
N ASP A 120 -2.97 20.80 2.69
CA ASP A 120 -2.15 21.41 1.64
C ASP A 120 -3.00 21.75 0.41
N THR A 121 -2.52 22.69 -0.40
CA THR A 121 -3.22 23.15 -1.62
C THR A 121 -3.35 22.07 -2.69
N ASN A 122 -2.39 21.15 -2.75
CA ASN A 122 -2.33 20.07 -3.74
C ASN A 122 -2.19 18.69 -3.04
N PRO A 123 -3.24 18.19 -2.35
CA PRO A 123 -3.17 16.99 -1.52
C PRO A 123 -3.35 15.68 -2.31
N GLN A 124 -3.31 15.68 -3.64
CA GLN A 124 -3.66 14.55 -4.51
C GLN A 124 -2.82 13.32 -4.18
N LEU A 125 -1.50 13.51 -4.10
CA LEU A 125 -0.55 12.44 -3.76
C LEU A 125 -0.86 11.86 -2.36
N LEU A 126 -1.10 12.74 -1.39
CA LEU A 126 -1.42 12.33 -0.03
C LEU A 126 -2.78 11.60 0.03
N ASN A 127 -3.78 12.06 -0.71
CA ASN A 127 -5.08 11.42 -0.80
C ASN A 127 -4.99 10.02 -1.41
N GLN A 128 -4.13 9.82 -2.42
CA GLN A 128 -3.85 8.50 -2.98
C GLN A 128 -3.14 7.59 -1.97
N ALA A 129 -2.11 8.09 -1.27
CA ALA A 129 -1.44 7.37 -0.20
C ALA A 129 -2.41 6.97 0.93
N TYR A 130 -3.33 7.87 1.28
CA TYR A 130 -4.37 7.63 2.28
C TYR A 130 -5.33 6.53 1.85
N TRP A 131 -5.85 6.56 0.62
CA TRP A 131 -6.71 5.48 0.12
C TRP A 131 -6.00 4.14 0.04
N ARG A 132 -4.75 4.11 -0.46
CA ARG A 132 -3.93 2.87 -0.47
C ARG A 132 -3.74 2.31 0.94
N SER A 133 -3.53 3.17 1.94
CA SER A 133 -3.39 2.77 3.34
C SER A 133 -4.70 2.23 3.91
N CYS A 134 -5.83 2.84 3.56
CA CYS A 134 -7.15 2.37 3.97
C CYS A 134 -7.49 1.00 3.34
N SER A 135 -7.13 0.79 2.07
CA SER A 135 -7.23 -0.51 1.39
C SER A 135 -6.34 -1.57 2.04
N ALA A 136 -5.09 -1.23 2.39
CA ALA A 136 -4.17 -2.15 3.06
C ALA A 136 -4.72 -2.56 4.45
N MET A 137 -5.27 -1.60 5.20
CA MET A 137 -5.91 -1.88 6.49
C MET A 137 -7.16 -2.75 6.32
N LEU A 138 -7.98 -2.53 5.28
CA LEU A 138 -9.12 -3.40 4.96
C LEU A 138 -8.66 -4.83 4.67
N GLY A 139 -7.60 -4.98 3.87
CA GLY A 139 -7.01 -6.29 3.58
C GLY A 139 -6.58 -7.01 4.85
N GLN A 140 -5.89 -6.31 5.76
CA GLN A 140 -5.50 -6.88 7.06
C GLN A 140 -6.71 -7.30 7.90
N VAL A 141 -7.80 -6.53 7.91
CA VAL A 141 -9.04 -6.90 8.61
C VAL A 141 -9.65 -8.16 8.00
N LEU A 142 -9.71 -8.25 6.66
CA LEU A 142 -10.25 -9.43 5.98
C LEU A 142 -9.41 -10.68 6.23
N ASP A 143 -8.08 -10.56 6.20
CA ASP A 143 -7.14 -11.66 6.50
C ASP A 143 -7.33 -12.24 7.90
N ASN A 144 -7.72 -11.41 8.88
CA ASN A 144 -7.90 -11.81 10.27
C ASN A 144 -9.30 -12.30 10.62
N ALA A 145 -10.32 -11.92 9.85
CA ALA A 145 -11.70 -12.04 10.31
C ALA A 145 -12.32 -13.42 10.07
N PHE A 146 -11.74 -14.23 9.18
CA PHE A 146 -12.19 -15.59 8.94
C PHE A 146 -11.49 -16.59 9.86
N LYS A 147 -12.14 -17.73 10.10
CA LYS A 147 -11.54 -18.81 10.90
C LYS A 147 -10.32 -19.38 10.17
N GLU A 148 -9.35 -19.87 10.94
CA GLU A 148 -8.10 -20.45 10.41
C GLU A 148 -8.32 -21.63 9.44
N GLU A 149 -9.47 -22.30 9.53
CA GLU A 149 -9.84 -23.38 8.62
C GLU A 149 -10.14 -22.88 7.20
N TYR A 150 -10.45 -21.60 6.99
CA TYR A 150 -10.75 -21.02 5.67
C TYR A 150 -9.55 -20.21 5.16
N SER A 151 -9.13 -20.49 3.93
CA SER A 151 -8.12 -19.66 3.27
C SER A 151 -8.68 -18.30 2.86
N VAL A 152 -7.83 -17.27 3.01
CA VAL A 152 -8.09 -15.91 2.57
C VAL A 152 -6.87 -15.45 1.77
N GLU A 153 -7.07 -15.21 0.49
CA GLU A 153 -6.02 -14.75 -0.42
C GLU A 153 -6.31 -13.29 -0.81
N LEU A 154 -5.50 -12.36 -0.29
CA LEU A 154 -5.61 -10.95 -0.63
C LEU A 154 -5.02 -10.68 -2.00
N LEU A 155 -5.82 -10.13 -2.90
CA LEU A 155 -5.32 -9.75 -4.22
C LEU A 155 -4.52 -8.42 -4.16
N LYS A 156 -3.98 -8.02 -5.30
CA LYS A 156 -3.26 -6.76 -5.47
C LYS A 156 -4.15 -5.60 -5.04
N ILE A 157 -3.56 -4.65 -4.31
CA ILE A 157 -4.29 -3.45 -3.88
C ILE A 157 -4.68 -2.66 -5.13
N PRO A 158 -5.98 -2.49 -5.41
CA PRO A 158 -6.39 -1.79 -6.61
C PRO A 158 -6.20 -0.28 -6.46
N GLU A 159 -5.62 0.35 -7.48
CA GLU A 159 -5.50 1.82 -7.50
C GLU A 159 -6.82 2.45 -7.92
N VAL A 160 -7.54 3.00 -6.94
CA VAL A 160 -8.84 3.65 -7.14
C VAL A 160 -8.68 5.17 -7.01
N PRO A 161 -9.18 5.97 -7.96
CA PRO A 161 -9.18 7.41 -7.81
C PRO A 161 -10.07 7.82 -6.62
N VAL A 162 -9.61 8.81 -5.85
CA VAL A 162 -10.31 9.33 -4.66
C VAL A 162 -11.76 9.72 -4.97
N THR A 163 -11.97 10.23 -6.18
CA THR A 163 -13.26 10.69 -6.69
C THR A 163 -14.25 9.55 -6.91
N ALA A 164 -13.84 8.28 -6.94
CA ALA A 164 -14.75 7.14 -7.03
C ALA A 164 -15.68 7.05 -5.80
N GLY A 165 -15.16 7.39 -4.62
CA GLY A 165 -15.91 7.50 -3.37
C GLY A 165 -15.76 6.31 -2.41
N ALA A 166 -14.95 5.30 -2.72
CA ALA A 166 -14.62 4.19 -1.82
C ALA A 166 -13.19 3.65 -2.10
N PHE A 167 -12.50 3.18 -1.06
CA PHE A 167 -11.33 2.31 -1.21
C PHE A 167 -11.82 0.89 -1.46
N CYS A 168 -11.01 0.11 -2.15
CA CYS A 168 -11.32 -1.28 -2.45
C CYS A 168 -10.18 -2.20 -1.98
N SER A 169 -10.54 -3.38 -1.52
CA SER A 169 -9.62 -4.50 -1.30
C SER A 169 -10.24 -5.73 -1.95
N ASP A 170 -9.53 -6.29 -2.92
CA ASP A 170 -9.98 -7.47 -3.63
C ASP A 170 -9.44 -8.73 -2.92
N VAL A 171 -10.29 -9.73 -2.77
CA VAL A 171 -10.02 -10.93 -1.99
C VAL A 171 -10.63 -12.15 -2.66
N VAL A 172 -9.93 -13.27 -2.58
CA VAL A 172 -10.45 -14.61 -2.87
C VAL A 172 -10.55 -15.36 -1.55
N LEU A 173 -11.69 -15.98 -1.31
CA LEU A 173 -11.93 -16.79 -0.11
C LEU A 173 -11.92 -18.27 -0.48
N ASP A 174 -11.81 -19.12 0.54
CA ASP A 174 -11.97 -20.57 0.41
C ASP A 174 -13.22 -20.94 -0.41
N PRO A 175 -13.14 -21.90 -1.36
CA PRO A 175 -14.27 -22.32 -2.18
C PRO A 175 -15.50 -22.77 -1.38
N ARG A 176 -15.31 -23.27 -0.15
CA ARG A 176 -16.44 -23.62 0.75
C ARG A 176 -17.30 -22.41 1.13
N LEU A 177 -16.76 -21.20 0.96
CA LEU A 177 -17.46 -19.94 1.18
C LEU A 177 -18.00 -19.32 -0.12
N ASP A 178 -17.96 -19.98 -1.28
CA ASP A 178 -18.42 -19.38 -2.55
C ASP A 178 -19.89 -18.92 -2.52
N SER A 179 -20.76 -19.67 -1.83
CA SER A 179 -22.16 -19.29 -1.61
C SER A 179 -22.38 -18.27 -0.48
N TRP A 180 -21.35 -18.02 0.34
CA TRP A 180 -21.46 -17.09 1.45
C TRP A 180 -21.49 -15.64 0.95
N THR A 181 -22.44 -14.88 1.49
CA THR A 181 -22.55 -13.44 1.30
C THR A 181 -22.54 -12.76 2.66
N PRO A 182 -21.82 -11.64 2.80
CA PRO A 182 -21.72 -10.97 4.09
C PRO A 182 -23.04 -10.30 4.48
N SER A 183 -23.42 -10.49 5.74
CA SER A 183 -24.51 -9.76 6.37
C SER A 183 -24.07 -8.36 6.82
N GLU A 184 -25.04 -7.51 7.19
CA GLU A 184 -24.75 -6.22 7.81
C GLU A 184 -23.95 -6.36 9.12
N GLU A 185 -24.18 -7.42 9.90
CA GLU A 185 -23.42 -7.69 11.12
C GLU A 185 -21.95 -8.04 10.83
N ASN A 186 -21.67 -8.71 9.72
CA ASN A 186 -20.29 -8.96 9.28
C ASN A 186 -19.60 -7.64 8.90
N MET A 187 -20.27 -6.76 8.15
CA MET A 187 -19.74 -5.43 7.82
C MET A 187 -19.45 -4.57 9.06
N ARG A 188 -20.35 -4.60 10.05
CA ARG A 188 -20.13 -3.93 11.35
C ARG A 188 -18.95 -4.52 12.11
N SER A 189 -18.77 -5.84 12.05
CA SER A 189 -17.66 -6.54 12.70
C SER A 189 -16.32 -6.17 12.07
N PHE A 190 -16.22 -6.17 10.73
CA PHE A 190 -15.03 -5.70 10.00
C PHE A 190 -14.72 -4.24 10.32
N THR A 191 -15.74 -3.38 10.36
CA THR A 191 -15.59 -1.97 10.74
C THR A 191 -15.04 -1.83 12.16
N ARG A 192 -15.54 -2.62 13.12
CA ARG A 192 -15.06 -2.61 14.51
C ARG A 192 -13.60 -3.04 14.60
N GLU A 193 -13.19 -4.06 13.84
CA GLU A 193 -11.79 -4.49 13.82
C GLU A 193 -10.87 -3.42 13.23
N ALA A 194 -11.28 -2.77 12.13
CA ALA A 194 -10.55 -1.64 11.57
C ALA A 194 -10.38 -0.50 12.60
N GLN A 195 -11.45 -0.17 13.34
CA GLN A 195 -11.40 0.82 14.40
C GLN A 195 -10.44 0.42 15.54
N GLN A 196 -10.35 -0.86 15.88
CA GLN A 196 -9.35 -1.35 16.85
C GLN A 196 -7.92 -1.16 16.34
N LEU A 197 -7.66 -1.39 15.06
CA LEU A 197 -6.34 -1.11 14.46
C LEU A 197 -6.01 0.38 14.51
N MET A 198 -6.98 1.24 14.19
CA MET A 198 -6.84 2.70 14.26
C MET A 198 -6.51 3.18 15.67
N LEU A 199 -7.19 2.65 16.68
CA LEU A 199 -6.97 3.01 18.09
C LEU A 199 -5.60 2.58 18.61
N LYS A 200 -5.01 1.52 18.05
CA LYS A 200 -3.64 1.09 18.39
C LYS A 200 -2.56 2.01 17.82
N ASP A 201 -2.93 2.89 16.88
CA ASP A 201 -2.04 3.84 16.19
C ASP A 201 -0.71 3.24 15.70
N ILE A 202 -0.83 2.07 15.05
CA ILE A 202 0.32 1.29 14.59
C ILE A 202 0.98 2.00 13.39
N PRO A 203 2.32 2.20 13.39
CA PRO A 203 3.04 2.76 12.26
C PRO A 203 3.12 1.77 11.11
N TRP A 204 3.10 2.28 9.88
CA TRP A 204 3.45 1.50 8.69
C TRP A 204 4.97 1.49 8.54
N GLU A 205 5.58 0.31 8.61
CA GLU A 205 7.02 0.17 8.43
C GLU A 205 7.35 -0.18 6.98
N PRO A 206 7.97 0.72 6.20
CA PRO A 206 8.38 0.44 4.83
C PRO A 206 9.67 -0.36 4.80
N LEU A 207 9.79 -1.25 3.82
CA LEU A 207 11.02 -1.98 3.50
C LEU A 207 11.07 -2.24 2.00
N ASP A 208 12.08 -1.69 1.32
CA ASP A 208 12.34 -2.03 -0.08
C ASP A 208 13.29 -3.22 -0.13
N VAL A 209 12.91 -4.26 -0.86
CA VAL A 209 13.69 -5.51 -0.93
C VAL A 209 13.94 -5.94 -2.36
N ALA A 210 14.95 -6.79 -2.54
CA ALA A 210 15.15 -7.48 -3.80
C ALA A 210 14.04 -8.54 -4.01
N PRO A 211 13.62 -8.82 -5.25
CA PRO A 211 12.54 -9.78 -5.54
C PRO A 211 12.72 -11.16 -4.89
N PRO A 212 13.94 -11.76 -4.83
CA PRO A 212 14.11 -13.05 -4.17
C PRO A 212 13.73 -13.06 -2.68
N VAL A 213 13.90 -11.93 -1.98
CA VAL A 213 13.53 -11.82 -0.55
C VAL A 213 12.02 -11.70 -0.42
N ALA A 214 11.36 -10.91 -1.28
CA ALA A 214 9.90 -10.82 -1.30
C ALA A 214 9.25 -12.17 -1.68
N LEU A 215 9.82 -12.90 -2.65
CA LEU A 215 9.38 -14.26 -3.00
C LEU A 215 9.56 -15.24 -1.84
N GLU A 216 10.62 -15.09 -1.05
CA GLU A 216 10.79 -15.89 0.18
C GLU A 216 9.71 -15.55 1.20
N ILE A 217 9.36 -14.26 1.40
CA ILE A 217 8.28 -13.84 2.33
C ILE A 217 6.89 -14.30 1.87
N PHE A 218 6.65 -14.43 0.57
CA PHE A 218 5.37 -14.86 0.02
C PHE A 218 5.39 -16.27 -0.59
N SER A 219 6.26 -17.15 -0.09
CA SER A 219 6.46 -18.50 -0.65
C SER A 219 5.21 -19.39 -0.65
N HIS A 220 4.25 -19.13 0.22
CA HIS A 220 3.01 -19.89 0.38
C HIS A 220 1.90 -19.45 -0.60
N SER A 221 1.98 -18.24 -1.14
CA SER A 221 0.97 -17.70 -2.06
C SER A 221 1.55 -17.58 -3.46
N ARG A 222 1.00 -18.35 -4.39
CA ARG A 222 1.38 -18.26 -5.80
C ARG A 222 0.95 -16.92 -6.42
N TYR A 223 -0.21 -16.40 -6.02
CA TYR A 223 -0.68 -15.09 -6.49
C TYR A 223 0.29 -13.98 -6.09
N LYS A 224 0.71 -13.94 -4.82
CA LYS A 224 1.65 -12.93 -4.32
C LYS A 224 3.02 -13.05 -4.98
N GLN A 225 3.45 -14.25 -5.36
CA GLN A 225 4.70 -14.41 -6.14
C GLN A 225 4.58 -13.77 -7.52
N GLU A 226 3.47 -13.97 -8.22
CA GLU A 226 3.22 -13.31 -9.51
C GLU A 226 3.11 -11.78 -9.34
N GLU A 227 2.49 -11.29 -8.27
CA GLU A 227 2.44 -9.86 -7.92
C GLU A 227 3.85 -9.28 -7.68
N VAL A 228 4.72 -10.00 -6.96
CA VAL A 228 6.13 -9.60 -6.72
C VAL A 228 6.90 -9.49 -8.04
N GLU A 229 6.73 -10.44 -8.94
CA GLU A 229 7.39 -10.42 -10.26
C GLU A 229 6.89 -9.26 -11.13
N GLU A 230 5.58 -9.00 -11.13
CA GLU A 230 4.98 -7.86 -11.84
C GLU A 230 5.50 -6.51 -11.31
N MET A 231 5.53 -6.35 -9.98
CA MET A 231 6.04 -5.13 -9.34
C MET A 231 7.52 -4.91 -9.66
N ALA A 232 8.33 -5.98 -9.58
CA ALA A 232 9.76 -5.92 -9.89
C ALA A 232 10.02 -5.51 -11.35
N ALA A 233 9.20 -5.98 -12.29
CA ALA A 233 9.31 -5.65 -13.71
C ALA A 233 8.93 -4.19 -14.01
N LYS A 234 7.99 -3.62 -13.25
CA LYS A 234 7.55 -2.22 -13.41
C LYS A 234 8.47 -1.22 -12.75
N CYS A 235 9.14 -1.59 -11.66
CA CYS A 235 9.99 -0.68 -10.90
C CYS A 235 11.36 -0.50 -11.57
N PRO A 236 11.79 0.74 -11.92
CA PRO A 236 13.08 0.97 -12.56
C PRO A 236 14.29 0.51 -11.72
N SER A 237 14.16 0.52 -10.39
CA SER A 237 15.22 0.04 -9.49
C SER A 237 15.25 -1.49 -9.35
N GLY A 238 14.25 -2.19 -9.89
CA GLY A 238 14.09 -3.65 -9.75
C GLY A 238 13.79 -4.10 -8.32
N THR A 239 13.38 -3.18 -7.43
CA THR A 239 13.03 -3.47 -6.04
C THR A 239 11.53 -3.57 -5.85
N VAL A 240 11.12 -4.20 -4.74
CA VAL A 240 9.73 -4.39 -4.36
C VAL A 240 9.50 -3.78 -2.98
N SER A 241 8.49 -2.92 -2.85
CA SER A 241 8.16 -2.25 -1.60
C SER A 241 7.20 -3.09 -0.75
N LEU A 242 7.64 -3.40 0.46
CA LEU A 242 6.87 -4.06 1.51
C LEU A 242 6.48 -3.06 2.60
N TYR A 243 5.31 -3.28 3.19
CA TYR A 243 4.86 -2.53 4.36
C TYR A 243 4.41 -3.50 5.45
N ARG A 244 4.90 -3.28 6.68
CA ARG A 244 4.46 -4.01 7.87
C ARG A 244 3.57 -3.14 8.74
N CYS A 245 2.43 -3.68 9.17
CA CYS A 245 1.55 -3.10 10.19
C CYS A 245 1.30 -4.14 11.29
N GLY A 246 1.99 -3.99 12.43
CA GLY A 246 2.01 -5.01 13.48
C GLY A 246 2.74 -6.25 12.97
N GLU A 247 2.02 -7.35 12.82
CA GLU A 247 2.55 -8.60 12.26
C GLU A 247 2.18 -8.83 10.79
N HIS A 248 1.25 -8.04 10.25
CA HIS A 248 0.80 -8.20 8.86
C HIS A 248 1.78 -7.50 7.91
N VAL A 249 2.24 -8.23 6.89
CA VAL A 249 3.15 -7.73 5.84
C VAL A 249 2.41 -7.75 4.51
N THR A 250 2.42 -6.62 3.81
CA THR A 250 1.73 -6.44 2.53
C THR A 250 2.62 -5.78 1.48
N LEU A 251 2.27 -5.98 0.21
CA LEU A 251 2.90 -5.35 -0.96
C LEU A 251 2.16 -4.06 -1.30
N SER A 252 2.88 -3.02 -1.74
CA SER A 252 2.24 -1.82 -2.27
C SER A 252 3.13 -1.14 -3.32
N GLU A 253 2.55 -0.72 -4.44
CA GLU A 253 3.26 0.00 -5.51
C GLU A 253 3.61 1.44 -5.14
N GLY A 254 3.01 2.01 -4.09
CA GLY A 254 3.24 3.39 -3.67
C GLY A 254 3.32 3.58 -2.16
N PRO A 255 3.69 4.79 -1.68
CA PRO A 255 3.85 5.05 -0.26
C PRO A 255 2.52 5.06 0.49
N LEU A 256 2.48 4.41 1.64
CA LEU A 256 1.38 4.51 2.59
C LEU A 256 1.52 5.77 3.47
N VAL A 257 0.49 6.08 4.26
CA VAL A 257 0.56 7.13 5.27
C VAL A 257 1.32 6.63 6.49
N VAL A 258 1.85 7.55 7.30
CA VAL A 258 2.76 7.22 8.41
C VAL A 258 2.23 6.16 9.40
N ARG A 259 0.96 6.24 9.79
CA ARG A 259 0.35 5.36 10.81
C ARG A 259 -1.16 5.22 10.66
N THR A 260 -1.71 4.15 11.21
CA THR A 260 -3.13 3.80 11.13
C THR A 260 -4.06 4.79 11.84
N GLY A 261 -3.61 5.44 12.93
CA GLY A 261 -4.40 6.42 13.68
C GLY A 261 -4.61 7.77 12.98
N LEU A 262 -4.06 7.95 11.77
CA LEU A 262 -4.46 9.07 10.91
C LEU A 262 -5.88 8.91 10.37
N CYS A 263 -6.39 7.68 10.29
CA CYS A 263 -7.80 7.44 9.99
C CYS A 263 -8.63 7.79 11.22
N TYR A 264 -9.82 8.37 11.01
CA TYR A 264 -10.71 8.72 12.12
C TYR A 264 -12.14 8.18 11.94
N GLN A 265 -12.81 8.53 10.85
CA GLN A 265 -14.06 7.87 10.48
C GLN A 265 -13.72 6.80 9.47
N TYR A 266 -13.92 5.52 9.79
CA TYR A 266 -13.66 4.39 8.91
C TYR A 266 -14.85 3.42 8.97
N GLU A 267 -15.31 2.99 7.80
CA GLU A 267 -16.45 2.07 7.68
C GLU A 267 -16.28 1.15 6.47
N VAL A 268 -16.49 -0.14 6.67
CA VAL A 268 -16.60 -1.13 5.60
C VAL A 268 -18.05 -1.13 5.13
N THR A 269 -18.29 -0.74 3.88
CA THR A 269 -19.62 -0.38 3.38
C THR A 269 -20.29 -1.52 2.64
N ALA A 270 -19.55 -2.25 1.81
CA ALA A 270 -20.09 -3.33 0.98
C ALA A 270 -19.02 -4.34 0.61
N MET A 271 -19.47 -5.52 0.18
CA MET A 271 -18.63 -6.52 -0.48
C MET A 271 -19.40 -7.05 -1.69
N HIS A 272 -18.78 -6.96 -2.86
CA HIS A 272 -19.38 -7.35 -4.13
C HIS A 272 -18.66 -8.55 -4.71
N THR A 273 -19.39 -9.42 -5.40
CA THR A 273 -18.80 -10.52 -6.17
C THR A 273 -18.50 -10.01 -7.59
N LEU A 274 -17.25 -10.12 -8.03
CA LEU A 274 -16.81 -9.67 -9.35
C LEU A 274 -16.87 -10.76 -10.43
N GLY A 275 -16.97 -12.02 -10.01
CA GLY A 275 -16.97 -13.20 -10.87
C GLY A 275 -15.76 -14.09 -10.64
N GLU A 276 -15.69 -15.19 -11.39
CA GLU A 276 -14.56 -16.12 -11.32
C GLU A 276 -13.34 -15.56 -12.05
N GLY A 277 -12.19 -15.68 -11.41
CA GLY A 277 -10.88 -15.42 -12.00
C GLY A 277 -9.99 -16.65 -11.91
N GLN A 278 -8.72 -16.48 -12.31
CA GLN A 278 -7.73 -17.57 -12.31
C GLN A 278 -7.53 -18.22 -10.94
N TRP A 279 -7.77 -17.47 -9.86
CA TRP A 279 -7.49 -17.90 -8.49
C TRP A 279 -8.74 -18.31 -7.70
N GLY A 280 -9.93 -18.21 -8.30
CA GLY A 280 -11.21 -18.52 -7.66
C GLY A 280 -12.22 -17.37 -7.80
N LEU A 281 -13.23 -17.35 -6.94
CA LEU A 281 -14.27 -16.33 -6.96
C LEU A 281 -13.73 -15.00 -6.38
N HIS A 282 -13.59 -13.99 -7.23
CA HIS A 282 -13.09 -12.68 -6.83
C HIS A 282 -14.20 -11.87 -6.15
N ARG A 283 -13.89 -11.33 -4.97
CA ARG A 283 -14.75 -10.42 -4.23
C ARG A 283 -14.04 -9.09 -3.99
N ARG A 284 -14.79 -8.00 -4.09
CA ARG A 284 -14.32 -6.65 -3.80
C ARG A 284 -15.00 -6.15 -2.54
N ALA A 285 -14.25 -6.06 -1.46
CA ALA A 285 -14.67 -5.34 -0.27
C ALA A 285 -14.39 -3.84 -0.47
N GLN A 286 -15.32 -3.01 0.01
CA GLN A 286 -15.27 -1.57 -0.13
C GLN A 286 -15.45 -0.89 1.22
N GLY A 287 -14.87 0.29 1.34
CA GLY A 287 -15.11 1.13 2.49
C GLY A 287 -14.86 2.60 2.23
N LEU A 288 -15.24 3.37 3.23
CA LEU A 288 -15.11 4.82 3.26
C LEU A 288 -14.30 5.20 4.48
N SER A 289 -13.36 6.13 4.30
CA SER A 289 -12.64 6.71 5.42
C SER A 289 -12.35 8.19 5.25
N LEU A 290 -12.31 8.91 6.38
CA LEU A 290 -11.87 10.29 6.47
C LEU A 290 -10.80 10.45 7.56
N PRO A 291 -9.75 11.24 7.30
CA PRO A 291 -8.67 11.42 8.25
C PRO A 291 -9.10 12.31 9.42
N LEU A 292 -8.37 12.22 10.54
CA LEU A 292 -8.64 12.99 11.78
C LEU A 292 -8.81 14.50 11.54
N ASN A 293 -8.07 15.04 10.58
CA ASN A 293 -8.07 16.47 10.28
C ASN A 293 -9.24 16.93 9.41
N LEU A 294 -10.05 16.01 8.87
CA LEU A 294 -11.14 16.26 7.92
C LEU A 294 -12.40 15.46 8.29
N THR A 295 -12.96 15.70 9.48
CA THR A 295 -14.17 15.01 9.94
C THR A 295 -15.42 15.50 9.21
N ALA A 296 -16.30 14.59 8.81
CA ALA A 296 -17.60 14.94 8.25
C ALA A 296 -18.72 14.87 9.30
N HIS A 297 -19.66 15.82 9.21
CA HIS A 297 -20.90 15.77 9.97
C HIS A 297 -21.71 14.51 9.59
N HIS A 298 -22.45 13.94 10.54
CA HIS A 298 -23.16 12.66 10.37
C HIS A 298 -24.10 12.62 9.14
N THR A 299 -24.73 13.75 8.78
CA THR A 299 -25.58 13.85 7.59
C THR A 299 -24.79 13.71 6.29
N ILE A 300 -23.59 14.30 6.23
CA ILE A 300 -22.68 14.20 5.08
C ILE A 300 -22.11 12.78 5.02
N TRP A 301 -21.66 12.24 6.15
CA TRP A 301 -21.17 10.87 6.27
C TRP A 301 -22.17 9.86 5.70
N ARG A 302 -23.45 9.97 6.08
CA ARG A 302 -24.51 9.07 5.56
C ARG A 302 -24.67 9.15 4.04
N LYS A 303 -24.49 10.34 3.43
CA LYS A 303 -24.54 10.50 1.97
C LYS A 303 -23.34 9.87 1.29
N LEU A 304 -22.14 10.05 1.86
CA LEU A 304 -20.91 9.44 1.35
C LEU A 304 -20.96 7.92 1.47
N ARG A 305 -21.42 7.39 2.62
CA ARG A 305 -21.63 5.95 2.85
C ARG A 305 -22.53 5.33 1.78
N LYS A 306 -23.71 5.92 1.52
CA LYS A 306 -24.64 5.44 0.47
C LYS A 306 -24.01 5.39 -0.92
N ARG A 307 -23.06 6.29 -1.20
CA ARG A 307 -22.30 6.26 -2.45
C ARG A 307 -21.28 5.14 -2.46
N ALA A 308 -20.58 4.92 -1.34
CA ALA A 308 -19.56 3.89 -1.16
C ALA A 308 -20.12 2.46 -1.05
N GLU A 309 -21.45 2.29 -0.93
CA GLU A 309 -22.13 0.99 -1.04
C GLU A 309 -22.31 0.51 -2.50
N LYS A 310 -22.08 1.39 -3.48
CA LYS A 310 -22.16 1.05 -4.89
C LYS A 310 -20.83 0.52 -5.37
N LEU A 311 -20.87 -0.58 -6.12
CA LEU A 311 -19.70 -1.18 -6.74
C LEU A 311 -18.90 -0.11 -7.51
N VAL A 312 -17.62 -0.01 -7.17
CA VAL A 312 -16.65 0.84 -7.84
C VAL A 312 -16.04 0.02 -8.96
N GLU A 313 -16.33 0.44 -10.17
CA GLU A 313 -15.71 -0.10 -11.36
C GLU A 313 -14.30 0.46 -11.49
N ILE A 314 -13.33 -0.45 -11.64
CA ILE A 314 -11.93 -0.10 -11.83
C ILE A 314 -11.63 -0.43 -13.28
N PRO A 315 -11.18 0.54 -14.09
CA PRO A 315 -10.80 0.26 -15.46
C PRO A 315 -9.73 -0.82 -15.46
N SER A 316 -10.04 -1.97 -16.06
CA SER A 316 -9.03 -3.02 -16.27
C SER A 316 -7.93 -2.46 -17.16
N SER A 317 -6.67 -2.61 -16.75
CA SER A 317 -5.50 -2.18 -17.52
C SER A 317 -5.30 -2.94 -18.84
N ALA A 318 -6.27 -3.77 -19.25
CA ALA A 318 -6.25 -4.55 -20.49
C ALA A 318 -7.14 -3.99 -21.62
N ALA A 319 -7.74 -2.80 -21.46
CA ALA A 319 -8.66 -2.25 -22.46
C ALA A 319 -8.32 -0.82 -22.92
N THR A 320 -7.06 -0.55 -23.27
CA THR A 320 -6.74 0.59 -24.14
C THR A 320 -6.79 0.11 -25.59
N LYS A 321 -7.97 0.16 -26.21
CA LYS A 321 -8.06 0.12 -27.68
C LYS A 321 -7.36 1.38 -28.21
N PRO A 322 -6.51 1.28 -29.25
CA PRO A 322 -5.95 2.48 -29.86
C PRO A 322 -7.10 3.29 -30.46
N GLU A 323 -7.22 4.55 -30.01
CA GLU A 323 -8.07 5.53 -30.66
C GLU A 323 -7.73 5.56 -32.14
N THR A 324 -8.75 5.30 -32.94
CA THR A 324 -8.70 5.37 -34.39
C THR A 324 -8.50 6.84 -34.75
N THR A 325 -7.30 7.17 -35.21
CA THR A 325 -6.98 8.47 -35.80
C THR A 325 -7.96 8.77 -36.93
N SER A 326 -8.86 9.73 -36.71
CA SER A 326 -9.61 10.40 -37.77
C SER A 326 -8.67 11.31 -38.58
N PRO A 327 -8.94 11.52 -39.89
CA PRO A 327 -7.93 11.98 -40.83
C PRO A 327 -7.65 13.48 -40.73
N SER A 328 -6.43 13.83 -41.09
CA SER A 328 -5.86 15.17 -41.18
C SER A 328 -6.73 16.16 -41.99
N PRO A 329 -6.72 17.47 -41.63
CA PRO A 329 -7.45 18.48 -42.37
C PRO A 329 -6.79 18.76 -43.72
N LYS A 330 -7.63 18.80 -44.76
CA LYS A 330 -7.30 19.12 -46.15
C LYS A 330 -6.53 20.44 -46.25
N SER A 331 -5.39 20.41 -46.92
CA SER A 331 -4.67 21.58 -47.40
C SER A 331 -5.50 22.33 -48.45
N ILE A 332 -5.76 23.61 -48.19
CA ILE A 332 -6.36 24.57 -49.12
C ILE A 332 -5.32 24.92 -50.19
N PRO A 333 -5.63 24.91 -51.50
CA PRO A 333 -4.72 25.43 -52.51
C PRO A 333 -4.81 26.96 -52.55
N SER A 334 -3.65 27.61 -52.51
CA SER A 334 -3.46 29.04 -52.72
C SER A 334 -3.96 29.49 -54.11
N PRO A 335 -4.61 30.66 -54.24
CA PRO A 335 -5.04 31.18 -55.54
C PRO A 335 -3.86 31.78 -56.29
N SER A 336 -3.73 31.40 -57.57
CA SER A 336 -2.87 32.05 -58.55
C SER A 336 -3.33 33.50 -58.77
N GLN A 337 -2.43 34.46 -58.54
CA GLN A 337 -2.59 35.83 -59.02
C GLN A 337 -2.13 35.92 -60.48
N HIS A 338 -3.08 36.25 -61.35
CA HIS A 338 -2.95 37.38 -62.26
C HIS A 338 -3.89 38.48 -61.76
#